data_AF-A0A9P4HEK3-F1
#
_entry.id   AF-A0A9P4HEK3-F1
#
_cell.length_a   1.000
_cell.length_b   1.000
_cell.length_c   1.000
_cell.angle_alpha   90.00
_cell.angle_beta   90.00
_cell.angle_gamma   90.00
#
_symmetry.space_group_name_H-M   'P 1'
#
loop_
_entity.id
_entity.type
_entity.pdbx_description
1 polymer ?
#
loop_
_entity_poly.entity_id
_entity_poly.type
_entity_poly.pdbx_seq_one_letter_code
_entity_poly.pdbx_strand_id
1 'polypeptide(L)'
;SLQPEPKLHPVPRAKAPWKLKAEMYTMFLRLKELPSGVYDELEKSWGTKEMGEFEGGLGAVLVVRYSGTSVGSSICYIQYLFSL
;
A
#
# COMPACT_ATOMS: atom_id res chain seq x y z
N SER A 1 -9.21 -9.70 18.58
CA SER A 1 -10.12 -9.01 17.64
C SER A 1 -11.53 -9.13 18.20
N LEU A 2 -12.07 -8.06 18.81
CA LEU A 2 -13.22 -8.12 19.72
C LEU A 2 -14.36 -7.14 19.36
N GLN A 3 -14.63 -6.95 18.07
CA GLN A 3 -15.89 -6.32 17.65
C GLN A 3 -16.66 -7.23 16.68
N PRO A 4 -17.98 -7.41 16.89
CA PRO A 4 -18.81 -8.19 15.98
C PRO A 4 -18.95 -7.49 14.63
N GLU A 5 -18.92 -8.28 13.56
CA GLU A 5 -18.90 -7.76 12.19
C GLU A 5 -20.24 -7.09 11.81
N PRO A 6 -20.23 -5.95 11.10
CA PRO A 6 -21.45 -5.30 10.61
C PRO A 6 -22.22 -6.19 9.62
N LYS A 7 -23.56 -6.21 9.72
CA LYS A 7 -24.43 -7.05 8.85
C LYS A 7 -24.47 -6.61 7.37
N LEU A 8 -24.16 -5.34 7.09
CA LEU A 8 -24.15 -4.78 5.73
C LEU A 8 -22.77 -4.21 5.45
N HIS A 9 -22.09 -4.71 4.42
CA HIS A 9 -20.82 -4.18 3.94
C HIS A 9 -20.99 -3.78 2.47
N PRO A 10 -20.54 -2.59 2.05
CA PRO A 10 -20.76 -2.07 0.69
C PRO A 10 -20.04 -2.88 -0.39
N VAL A 11 -19.07 -3.71 -0.01
CA VAL A 11 -18.32 -4.60 -0.90
C VAL A 11 -18.56 -6.06 -0.50
N PRO A 12 -18.90 -6.96 -1.44
CA PRO A 12 -19.00 -8.39 -1.16
C PRO A 12 -17.71 -8.93 -0.54
N ARG A 13 -17.80 -9.46 0.68
CA ARG A 13 -16.67 -10.05 1.37
C ARG A 13 -16.56 -11.54 1.07
N ALA A 14 -15.35 -12.00 0.82
CA ALA A 14 -15.04 -13.42 0.82
C ALA A 14 -14.40 -13.79 2.16
N LYS A 15 -14.89 -14.85 2.82
CA LYS A 15 -14.28 -15.33 4.08
C LYS A 15 -12.98 -16.08 3.78
N ALA A 16 -11.97 -15.86 4.61
CA ALA A 16 -10.74 -16.63 4.58
C ALA A 16 -11.03 -18.12 4.90
N PRO A 17 -10.18 -19.08 4.45
CA PRO A 17 -8.91 -18.89 3.74
C PRO A 17 -9.08 -18.60 2.25
N TRP A 18 -8.28 -17.65 1.72
CA TRP A 18 -8.24 -17.33 0.29
C TRP A 18 -7.10 -18.08 -0.39
N LYS A 19 -7.39 -18.77 -1.49
CA LYS A 19 -6.36 -19.24 -2.43
C LYS A 19 -6.11 -18.13 -3.42
N LEU A 20 -4.93 -17.52 -3.38
CA LEU A 20 -4.53 -16.41 -4.24
C LEU A 20 -3.35 -16.85 -5.12
N LYS A 21 -3.36 -16.44 -6.38
CA LYS A 21 -2.18 -16.48 -7.26
C LYS A 21 -1.81 -15.05 -7.62
N ALA A 22 -0.53 -14.74 -7.65
CA ALA A 22 -0.07 -13.40 -7.97
C ALA A 22 1.13 -13.46 -8.90
N GLU A 23 1.16 -12.55 -9.86
CA GLU A 23 2.37 -12.14 -10.55
C GLU A 23 2.78 -10.77 -10.03
N MET A 24 4.05 -10.60 -9.68
CA MET A 24 4.57 -9.38 -9.08
C MET A 24 5.73 -8.85 -9.92
N TYR A 25 5.64 -7.57 -10.27
CA TYR A 25 6.73 -6.81 -10.87
C TYR A 25 7.16 -5.76 -9.87
N THR A 26 8.45 -5.76 -9.53
CA THR A 26 9.02 -4.86 -8.53
C THR A 26 10.05 -3.96 -9.19
N MET A 27 9.91 -2.66 -8.96
CA MET A 27 10.90 -1.66 -9.35
C MET A 27 11.43 -0.98 -8.09
N PHE A 28 12.74 -1.09 -7.86
CA PHE A 28 13.42 -0.40 -6.77
C PHE A 28 13.91 0.97 -7.25
N LEU A 29 13.65 2.01 -6.47
CA LEU A 29 14.03 3.39 -6.77
C LEU A 29 14.79 3.96 -5.58
N ARG A 30 15.88 4.68 -5.81
CA ARG A 30 16.51 5.48 -4.75
C ARG A 30 15.97 6.90 -4.84
N LEU A 31 15.25 7.33 -3.83
CA LEU A 31 14.64 8.64 -3.75
C LEU A 31 15.51 9.54 -2.88
N LYS A 32 15.84 10.74 -3.36
CA LYS A 32 16.49 11.79 -2.57
C LYS A 32 15.48 12.71 -1.90
N GLU A 33 14.34 12.90 -2.54
CA GLU A 33 13.24 13.76 -2.10
C GLU A 33 11.91 13.09 -2.49
N LEU A 34 10.85 13.42 -1.77
CA LEU A 34 9.50 12.97 -2.11
C LEU A 34 8.95 13.82 -3.27
N PRO A 35 8.18 13.23 -4.21
CA PRO A 35 7.52 13.99 -5.26
C PRO A 35 6.52 14.99 -4.67
N SER A 36 6.65 16.26 -5.05
CA SER A 36 5.74 17.32 -4.63
C SER A 36 4.30 17.06 -5.12
N GLY A 37 3.31 17.26 -4.26
CA GLY A 37 1.89 17.16 -4.60
C GLY A 37 1.29 15.75 -4.47
N VAL A 38 2.10 14.72 -4.17
CA VAL A 38 1.64 13.34 -4.05
C VAL A 38 1.42 12.94 -2.58
N TYR A 39 2.30 13.39 -1.68
CA TYR A 39 2.28 13.01 -0.27
C TYR A 39 1.93 14.16 0.67
N ASP A 40 1.55 15.33 0.15
CA ASP A 40 1.40 16.57 0.93
C ASP A 40 0.47 16.44 2.14
N GLU A 41 -0.62 15.66 2.06
CA GLU A 41 -1.52 15.44 3.21
C GLU A 41 -0.90 14.52 4.28
N LEU A 42 -0.10 13.55 3.85
CA LEU A 42 0.64 12.66 4.73
C LEU A 42 1.82 13.40 5.38
N GLU A 43 2.56 14.20 4.60
CA GLU A 43 3.62 15.08 5.08
C GLU A 43 3.07 16.16 6.02
N LYS A 44 1.88 16.70 5.79
CA LYS A 44 1.26 17.63 6.74
C LYS A 44 1.01 17.02 8.12
N SER A 45 0.74 15.72 8.18
CA SER A 45 0.43 15.04 9.45
C SER A 45 1.66 14.46 10.15
N TRP A 46 2.77 14.21 9.43
CA TRP A 46 3.96 13.53 9.95
C TRP A 46 5.29 14.24 9.69
N GLY A 47 5.33 15.26 8.84
CA GLY A 47 6.54 15.98 8.42
C GLY A 47 6.93 17.16 9.33
N THR A 48 6.47 17.16 10.60
CA THR A 48 6.97 18.12 11.58
C THR A 48 8.40 17.76 11.97
N LYS A 49 9.24 18.76 12.26
CA LYS A 49 10.65 18.57 12.68
C LYS A 49 10.83 17.60 13.86
N GLU A 50 9.80 17.48 14.70
CA GLU A 50 9.78 16.60 15.87
C GLU A 50 9.56 15.11 15.50
N MET A 51 8.96 14.84 14.33
CA MET A 51 8.63 13.50 13.83
C MET A 51 9.61 12.98 12.78
N GLY A 52 10.58 13.81 12.37
CA GLY A 52 11.62 13.48 11.40
C GLY A 52 11.35 14.07 10.02
N GLU A 53 12.42 14.55 9.38
CA GLU A 53 12.38 14.95 7.97
C GLU A 53 12.76 13.74 7.10
N PHE A 54 12.19 13.67 5.89
CA PHE A 54 12.54 12.60 4.96
C PHE A 54 13.97 12.82 4.44
N GLU A 55 14.91 11.95 4.82
CA GLU A 55 16.33 12.06 4.43
C GLU A 55 16.66 11.39 3.08
N GLY A 56 15.64 10.85 2.40
CA GLY A 56 15.83 9.98 1.24
C GLY A 56 15.92 8.51 1.63
N GLY A 57 15.81 7.63 0.65
CA GLY A 57 15.75 6.20 0.92
C GLY A 57 15.53 5.32 -0.29
N LEU A 58 15.43 4.01 -0.05
CA LEU A 58 15.09 3.04 -1.08
C LEU A 58 13.56 2.90 -1.11
N GLY A 59 12.92 3.35 -2.17
CA GLY A 59 11.53 3.05 -2.47
C GLY A 59 11.40 1.78 -3.31
N ALA A 60 10.21 1.17 -3.26
CA ALA A 60 9.82 0.10 -4.15
C ALA A 60 8.41 0.35 -4.68
N VAL A 61 8.25 0.21 -6.00
CA VAL A 61 6.94 0.16 -6.65
C VAL A 61 6.66 -1.30 -6.99
N LEU A 62 5.58 -1.84 -6.44
CA LEU A 62 5.11 -3.19 -6.69
C LEU A 62 3.82 -3.10 -7.52
N VAL A 63 3.86 -3.73 -8.69
CA VAL A 63 2.69 -4.00 -9.51
C VAL A 63 2.34 -5.46 -9.31
N VAL A 64 1.24 -5.71 -8.61
CA VAL A 64 0.78 -7.07 -8.31
C VAL A 64 -0.49 -7.36 -9.10
N ARG A 65 -0.44 -8.36 -9.97
CA ARG A 65 -1.60 -8.88 -10.68
C ARG A 65 -2.10 -10.13 -9.97
N TYR A 66 -3.17 -9.98 -9.20
CA TYR A 66 -3.83 -11.10 -8.54
C TYR A 66 -4.77 -11.82 -9.50
N SER A 67 -4.74 -13.14 -9.43
CA SER A 67 -5.63 -14.06 -10.14
C SER A 67 -6.14 -15.13 -9.17
N GLY A 68 -7.27 -15.75 -9.52
CA GLY A 68 -7.90 -16.78 -8.68
C GLY A 68 -8.51 -16.24 -7.38
N THR A 69 -8.65 -14.92 -7.24
CA THR A 69 -9.34 -14.35 -6.09
C THR A 69 -10.84 -14.63 -6.19
N SER A 70 -11.49 -14.80 -5.05
CA SER A 70 -12.94 -15.00 -4.93
C SER A 70 -13.77 -13.79 -5.39
N VAL A 71 -13.12 -12.64 -5.63
CA VAL A 71 -13.74 -11.39 -6.10
C VAL A 71 -13.31 -11.01 -7.52
N GLY A 72 -12.66 -11.92 -8.26
CA GLY A 72 -12.19 -11.70 -9.63
C GLY A 72 -10.71 -11.33 -9.72
N SER A 73 -10.23 -11.04 -10.94
CA SER A 73 -8.84 -10.60 -11.12
C SER A 73 -8.71 -9.13 -10.73
N SER A 74 -7.66 -8.79 -9.98
CA SER A 74 -7.41 -7.42 -9.54
C SER A 74 -5.94 -7.06 -9.74
N ILE A 75 -5.70 -5.83 -10.20
CA ILE A 75 -4.37 -5.22 -10.23
C ILE A 75 -4.26 -4.35 -8.99
N CYS A 76 -3.23 -4.58 -8.18
CA CYS A 76 -2.91 -3.79 -7.01
C CYS A 76 -1.58 -3.07 -7.24
N TYR A 77 -1.61 -1.76 -7.08
CA TYR A 77 -0.42 -0.92 -7.04
C TYR A 77 -0.07 -0.67 -5.58
N ILE A 78 1.11 -1.09 -5.17
CA ILE A 78 1.59 -0.86 -3.81
C ILE A 78 2.93 -0.13 -3.91
N GLN A 79 3.01 1.05 -3.30
CA GLN A 79 4.24 1.82 -3.21
C GLN A 79 4.74 1.77 -1.78
N TYR A 80 5.97 1.30 -1.59
CA TYR A 80 6.69 1.34 -0.33
C TYR A 80 7.80 2.38 -0.41
N LEU A 81 7.97 3.14 0.67
CA LEU A 81 9.07 4.05 0.89
C LEU A 81 9.81 3.57 2.14
N PHE A 82 11.05 3.11 1.98
CA PHE A 82 11.92 2.76 3.10
C PHE A 82 12.92 3.90 3.29
N SER A 83 12.82 4.63 4.39
CA SER A 83 13.90 5.48 4.89
C SER A 83 14.93 4.56 5.55
N LEU A 84 16.20 4.65 5.15
CA LEU A 84 17.30 3.89 5.74
C LEU A 84 17.96 4.69 6.86
#